data_AF-A0A2N2LPP8-F1
#
_entry.id   AF-A0A2N2LPP8-F1
#
_cell.length_a   1.000
_cell.length_b   1.000
_cell.length_c   1.000
_cell.angle_alpha   90.00
_cell.angle_beta   90.00
_cell.angle_gamma   90.00
#
_symmetry.space_group_name_H-M   'P 1'
#
loop_
_entity.id
_entity.type
_entity.pdbx_description
1 polymer ?
#
loop_
_entity_poly.entity_id
_entity_poly.type
_entity_poly.pdbx_seq_one_letter_code
_entity_poly.pdbx_strand_id
1 'polypeptide(L)'
;MADAAIYLRAGREKSVLTRHPWIFASAIDHVEGTPGLGDTVLVFDSKKKFLAKAAYSPSSQIRSRVWTLMENVEIDCSFLEQRIKASINRRAGLKESENTDALRLIYGEADGIPGLVVDQYANTLVMQLLSAGAEKFRDEIIDILAEHLKPEQIYERSDVEIRLLEGMQPRDGLAWGNKMDHAITISENGLKYLVDVTEGQKTGFYIDQRRNRQKVFELAKDKQVLNCFCYTGGFT
;
A
#
# COMPACT_ATOMS: atom_id res chain seq x y z
N MET A 1 13.22 13.42 24.07
CA MET A 1 12.58 14.54 23.34
C MET A 1 11.09 14.36 23.49
N ALA A 2 10.32 15.43 23.72
CA ALA A 2 8.87 15.31 23.76
C ALA A 2 8.37 14.86 22.37
N ASP A 3 7.42 13.93 22.32
CA ASP A 3 6.83 13.47 21.07
C ASP A 3 6.11 14.64 20.38
N ALA A 4 6.31 14.79 19.07
CA ALA A 4 5.59 15.79 18.29
C ALA A 4 4.09 15.46 18.26
N ALA A 5 3.25 16.50 18.30
CA ALA A 5 1.81 16.34 18.47
C ALA A 5 1.01 17.25 17.53
N ILE A 6 -0.19 16.81 17.18
CA ILE A 6 -1.16 17.53 16.37
C ILE A 6 -2.43 17.70 17.17
N TYR A 7 -2.93 18.94 17.22
CA TYR A 7 -4.20 19.26 17.85
C TYR A 7 -5.25 19.59 16.80
N LEU A 8 -6.37 18.88 16.86
CA LEU A 8 -7.49 19.09 15.93
C LEU A 8 -8.38 20.25 16.39
N ARG A 9 -8.91 20.99 15.41
CA ARG A 9 -9.94 22.01 15.65
C ARG A 9 -11.19 21.36 16.26
N ALA A 10 -11.91 22.09 17.09
CA ALA A 10 -13.14 21.60 17.71
C ALA A 10 -14.15 21.06 16.67
N GLY A 11 -14.65 19.84 16.90
CA GLY A 11 -15.60 19.14 16.04
C GLY A 11 -14.97 18.39 14.86
N ARG A 12 -13.66 18.54 14.61
CA ARG A 12 -12.94 17.83 13.54
C ARG A 12 -12.40 16.47 13.96
N GLU A 13 -12.49 16.12 15.24
CA GLU A 13 -12.16 14.79 15.78
C GLU A 13 -13.10 13.68 15.29
N LYS A 14 -14.30 14.04 14.81
CA LYS A 14 -15.33 13.08 14.37
C LYS A 14 -14.80 12.07 13.35
N SER A 15 -14.00 12.50 12.37
CA SER A 15 -13.47 11.59 11.35
C SER A 15 -12.58 10.51 11.94
N VAL A 16 -11.72 10.88 12.89
CA VAL A 16 -10.82 9.95 13.60
C VAL A 16 -11.63 9.01 14.49
N LEU A 17 -12.64 9.52 15.19
CA LEU A 17 -13.54 8.70 16.01
C LEU A 17 -14.35 7.68 15.18
N THR A 18 -14.72 8.03 13.95
CA THR A 18 -15.32 7.08 12.98
C THR A 18 -14.29 6.21 12.27
N ARG A 19 -13.03 6.20 12.73
CA ARG A 19 -11.91 5.39 12.22
C ARG A 19 -11.52 5.71 10.78
N HIS A 20 -11.78 6.93 10.31
CA HIS A 20 -11.24 7.39 9.03
C HIS A 20 -9.72 7.51 9.14
N PRO A 21 -8.95 6.93 8.20
CA PRO A 21 -7.49 6.87 8.33
C PRO A 21 -6.78 8.20 8.07
N TRP A 22 -7.47 9.18 7.48
CA TRP A 22 -6.86 10.45 7.07
C TRP A 22 -7.25 11.62 7.97
N ILE A 23 -6.27 12.46 8.26
CA ILE A 23 -6.40 13.76 8.91
C ILE A 23 -5.97 14.83 7.91
N PHE A 24 -6.91 15.65 7.49
CA PHE A 24 -6.65 16.72 6.52
C PHE A 24 -6.00 17.94 7.17
N ALA A 25 -5.17 18.67 6.42
CA ALA A 25 -4.52 19.90 6.89
C ALA A 25 -5.53 20.93 7.44
N SER A 26 -6.70 21.04 6.83
CA SER A 26 -7.78 21.94 7.28
C SER A 26 -8.43 21.56 8.61
N ALA A 27 -8.23 20.33 9.09
CA ALA A 27 -8.75 19.84 10.36
C ALA A 27 -7.84 20.21 11.55
N ILE A 28 -6.61 20.62 11.28
CA ILE A 28 -5.58 20.86 12.28
C ILE A 28 -5.63 22.33 12.72
N ASP A 29 -5.57 22.52 14.03
CA ASP A 29 -5.46 23.82 14.66
C ASP A 29 -4.00 24.27 14.70
N HIS A 30 -3.15 23.46 15.34
CA HIS A 30 -1.71 23.66 15.39
C HIS A 30 -0.95 22.33 15.54
N VAL A 31 0.35 22.39 15.29
CA VAL A 31 1.31 21.30 15.48
C VAL A 31 2.29 21.73 16.55
N GLU A 32 2.53 20.87 17.54
CA GLU A 32 3.54 21.04 18.59
C GLU A 32 4.78 20.24 18.23
N GLY A 33 5.95 20.88 18.33
CA GLY A 33 7.21 20.35 17.82
C GLY A 33 7.41 20.58 16.32
N THR A 34 8.44 19.96 15.74
CA THR A 34 8.80 20.10 14.32
C THR A 34 8.93 18.73 13.65
N PRO A 35 7.81 17.98 13.52
CA PRO A 35 7.86 16.65 12.91
C PRO A 35 8.29 16.72 11.45
N GLY A 36 9.23 15.84 11.09
CA GLY A 36 9.71 15.62 9.73
C GLY A 36 8.76 14.76 8.90
N LEU A 37 9.18 14.51 7.66
CA LEU A 37 8.45 13.67 6.72
C LEU A 37 8.39 12.22 7.23
N GLY A 38 7.18 11.73 7.45
CA GLY A 38 6.89 10.37 7.91
C GLY A 38 6.98 10.18 9.42
N ASP A 39 7.37 11.22 10.18
CA ASP A 39 7.46 11.13 11.64
C ASP A 39 6.14 10.71 12.27
N THR A 40 6.21 9.81 13.24
CA THR A 40 5.05 9.45 14.05
C THR A 40 4.75 10.59 15.01
N VAL A 41 3.51 11.06 14.97
CA VAL A 41 2.99 12.13 15.81
C VAL A 41 1.79 11.64 16.62
N LEU A 42 1.61 12.21 17.80
CA LEU A 42 0.39 12.04 18.59
C LEU A 42 -0.71 12.96 18.05
N VAL A 43 -1.96 12.50 18.10
CA VAL A 43 -3.12 13.27 17.66
C VAL A 43 -4.06 13.47 18.84
N PHE A 44 -4.40 14.73 19.11
CA PHE A 44 -5.29 15.13 20.20
C PHE A 44 -6.49 15.92 19.68
N ASP A 45 -7.60 15.87 20.41
CA ASP A 45 -8.72 16.78 20.17
C ASP A 45 -8.46 18.19 20.74
N SER A 46 -9.40 19.11 20.52
CA SER A 46 -9.35 20.48 21.06
C SER A 46 -9.34 20.57 22.60
N LYS A 47 -9.65 19.48 23.30
CA LYS A 47 -9.63 19.36 24.78
C LYS A 47 -8.40 18.60 25.27
N LYS A 48 -7.40 18.37 24.40
CA LYS A 48 -6.16 17.62 24.67
C LYS A 48 -6.39 16.15 25.02
N LYS A 49 -7.50 15.55 24.59
CA LYS A 49 -7.72 14.11 24.72
C LYS A 49 -7.06 13.38 23.56
N PHE A 50 -6.30 12.32 23.87
CA PHE A 50 -5.67 11.47 22.87
C PHE A 50 -6.71 10.84 21.93
N LEU A 51 -6.39 10.79 20.63
CA LEU A 51 -7.20 10.20 19.58
C LEU A 51 -6.47 9.10 18.80
N ALA A 52 -5.21 9.32 18.43
CA ALA A 52 -4.46 8.43 17.55
C ALA A 52 -2.94 8.67 17.60
N LYS A 53 -2.17 7.69 17.10
CA LYS A 53 -0.81 7.91 16.56
C LYS A 53 -0.88 7.87 15.03
N ALA A 54 -0.20 8.79 14.36
CA ALA A 54 -0.28 8.96 12.90
C ALA A 54 1.08 9.32 12.29
N ALA A 55 1.31 8.99 11.02
CA ALA A 55 2.45 9.50 10.26
C ALA A 55 2.17 10.92 9.76
N TYR A 56 3.12 11.83 9.92
CA TYR A 56 3.04 13.21 9.47
C TYR A 56 3.58 13.40 8.05
N SER A 57 2.91 14.24 7.27
CA SER A 57 3.33 14.63 5.91
C SER A 57 3.32 16.15 5.79
N PRO A 58 4.47 16.84 5.83
CA PRO A 58 4.54 18.30 5.89
C PRO A 58 4.08 19.01 4.61
N SER A 59 3.96 18.30 3.49
CA SER A 59 3.56 18.86 2.19
C SER A 59 2.13 18.48 1.77
N SER A 60 1.60 17.36 2.26
CA SER A 60 0.31 16.80 1.80
C SER A 60 -0.92 17.48 2.39
N GLN A 61 -2.00 17.55 1.59
CA GLN A 61 -3.33 17.91 2.11
C GLN A 61 -3.86 16.86 3.08
N ILE A 62 -3.50 15.58 2.89
CA ILE A 62 -3.65 14.54 3.90
C ILE A 62 -2.46 14.70 4.85
N ARG A 63 -2.58 15.65 5.78
CA ARG A 63 -1.50 16.06 6.67
C ARG A 63 -0.99 14.91 7.53
N SER A 64 -1.88 13.99 7.91
CA SER A 64 -1.48 12.78 8.62
C SER A 64 -2.33 11.56 8.27
N ARG A 65 -1.72 10.38 8.33
CA ARG A 65 -2.40 9.09 8.17
C ARG A 65 -2.25 8.26 9.44
N VAL A 66 -3.37 7.77 9.96
CA VAL A 66 -3.44 7.07 11.26
C VAL A 66 -2.80 5.70 11.17
N TRP A 67 -1.87 5.42 12.09
CA TRP A 67 -1.32 4.07 12.32
C TRP A 67 -2.21 3.26 13.26
N THR A 68 -2.61 3.89 14.36
CA THR A 68 -3.36 3.23 15.44
C THR A 68 -4.16 4.25 16.25
N LEU A 69 -5.24 3.77 16.86
CA LEU A 69 -6.07 4.49 17.82
C LEU A 69 -5.72 4.13 19.28
N MET A 70 -4.70 3.30 19.48
CA MET A 70 -4.25 2.84 20.80
C MET A 70 -3.02 3.63 21.24
N GLU A 71 -3.11 4.24 22.41
CA GLU A 71 -2.06 5.11 22.97
C GLU A 71 -0.80 4.32 23.36
N ASN A 72 -0.98 3.11 23.90
CA ASN A 72 0.07 2.24 24.42
C ASN A 72 0.76 1.36 23.37
N VAL A 73 0.56 1.63 22.07
CA VAL A 73 1.18 0.88 20.97
C VAL A 73 2.29 1.71 20.36
N GLU A 74 3.51 1.21 20.38
CA GLU A 74 4.63 1.83 19.67
C GLU A 74 4.58 1.52 18.18
N ILE A 75 5.03 2.48 17.36
CA ILE A 75 5.09 2.33 15.90
C ILE A 75 6.53 2.00 15.54
N ASP A 76 6.87 0.73 15.67
CA ASP A 76 8.19 0.17 15.42
C ASP A 76 8.14 -0.97 14.40
N CYS A 77 9.28 -1.64 14.19
CA CYS A 77 9.38 -2.79 13.29
C CYS A 77 8.40 -3.92 13.69
N SER A 78 8.19 -4.18 14.99
CA SER A 78 7.27 -5.24 15.44
C SER A 78 5.81 -4.89 15.10
N PHE A 79 5.42 -3.62 15.25
CA PHE A 79 4.10 -3.15 14.84
C PHE A 79 3.86 -3.39 13.34
N LEU A 80 4.85 -3.05 12.49
CA LEU A 80 4.76 -3.27 11.05
C LEU A 80 4.70 -4.75 10.71
N GLU A 81 5.56 -5.57 11.32
CA GLU A 81 5.59 -7.01 11.09
C GLU A 81 4.22 -7.65 11.39
N GLN A 82 3.60 -7.29 12.52
CA GLN A 82 2.27 -7.76 12.90
C GLN A 82 1.21 -7.38 11.86
N ARG A 83 1.23 -6.14 11.34
CA ARG A 83 0.29 -5.67 10.32
C ARG A 83 0.49 -6.38 8.99
N ILE A 84 1.73 -6.50 8.53
CA ILE A 84 2.09 -7.18 7.28
C ILE A 84 1.65 -8.64 7.36
N LYS A 85 1.98 -9.36 8.44
CA LYS A 85 1.55 -10.76 8.64
C LYS A 85 0.04 -10.90 8.68
N ALA A 86 -0.67 -10.02 9.37
CA ALA A 86 -2.12 -10.00 9.37
C ALA A 86 -2.71 -9.75 7.97
N SER A 87 -2.04 -8.94 7.14
CA SER A 87 -2.43 -8.71 5.74
C SER A 87 -2.21 -9.94 4.87
N ILE A 88 -1.04 -10.56 4.95
CA ILE A 88 -0.68 -11.79 4.23
C ILE A 88 -1.65 -12.91 4.60
N ASN A 89 -1.87 -13.12 5.90
CA ASN A 89 -2.77 -14.18 6.40
C ASN A 89 -4.21 -13.99 5.93
N ARG A 90 -4.68 -12.75 5.73
CA ARG A 90 -6.02 -12.50 5.14
C ARG A 90 -6.14 -12.95 3.69
N ARG A 91 -5.02 -13.13 2.98
CA ARG A 91 -4.97 -13.68 1.62
C ARG A 91 -4.61 -15.16 1.62
N ALA A 92 -4.42 -15.78 2.79
CA ALA A 92 -4.19 -17.21 2.88
C ALA A 92 -5.37 -17.97 2.25
N GLY A 93 -5.08 -18.90 1.33
CA GLY A 93 -6.10 -19.63 0.58
C GLY A 93 -6.58 -18.96 -0.72
N LEU A 94 -6.24 -17.69 -0.99
CA LEU A 94 -6.65 -17.04 -2.25
C LEU A 94 -5.93 -17.60 -3.47
N LYS A 95 -4.66 -18.04 -3.31
CA LYS A 95 -3.93 -18.67 -4.43
C LYS A 95 -4.64 -19.93 -4.92
N GLU A 96 -5.08 -20.75 -3.98
CA GLU A 96 -5.78 -22.02 -4.25
C GLU A 96 -7.21 -21.76 -4.71
N SER A 97 -7.97 -20.93 -3.98
CA SER A 97 -9.40 -20.69 -4.28
C SER A 97 -9.64 -19.89 -5.54
N GLU A 98 -8.71 -19.00 -5.92
CA GLU A 98 -8.80 -18.20 -7.15
C GLU A 98 -7.87 -18.72 -8.26
N ASN A 99 -7.27 -19.91 -8.08
CA ASN A 99 -6.38 -20.58 -9.03
C ASN A 99 -5.36 -19.60 -9.67
N THR A 100 -4.53 -18.98 -8.83
CA THR A 100 -3.62 -17.92 -9.26
C THR A 100 -2.35 -17.84 -8.41
N ASP A 101 -1.26 -17.39 -9.03
CA ASP A 101 -0.01 -17.05 -8.33
C ASP A 101 0.27 -15.53 -8.29
N ALA A 102 -0.68 -14.70 -8.75
CA ALA A 102 -0.62 -13.26 -8.65
C ALA A 102 -1.61 -12.74 -7.61
N LEU A 103 -1.23 -11.90 -6.66
CA LEU A 103 -2.13 -11.42 -5.60
C LEU A 103 -1.75 -10.04 -5.09
N ARG A 104 -2.75 -9.23 -4.69
CA ARG A 104 -2.51 -8.07 -3.85
C ARG A 104 -2.39 -8.48 -2.39
N LEU A 105 -1.17 -8.47 -1.86
CA LEU A 105 -0.85 -8.83 -0.49
C LEU A 105 -1.15 -7.70 0.50
N ILE A 106 -0.89 -6.45 0.12
CA ILE A 106 -1.12 -5.26 0.93
C ILE A 106 -1.77 -4.16 0.08
N TYR A 107 -2.79 -3.51 0.62
CA TYR A 107 -3.65 -2.52 0.00
C TYR A 107 -3.90 -1.33 0.95
N GLY A 108 -2.80 -0.68 1.32
CA GLY A 108 -2.79 0.61 2.01
C GLY A 108 -3.56 0.61 3.33
N GLU A 109 -4.44 1.60 3.46
CA GLU A 109 -5.28 1.85 4.62
C GLU A 109 -6.16 0.65 4.98
N ALA A 110 -6.66 -0.10 3.98
CA ALA A 110 -7.52 -1.27 4.20
C ALA A 110 -6.79 -2.40 4.93
N ASP A 111 -5.45 -2.39 4.87
CA ASP A 111 -4.59 -3.36 5.52
C ASP A 111 -3.86 -2.80 6.76
N GLY A 112 -4.17 -1.56 7.15
CA GLY A 112 -3.61 -0.94 8.33
C GLY A 112 -2.18 -0.40 8.15
N ILE A 113 -1.72 -0.25 6.90
CA ILE A 113 -0.42 0.34 6.56
C ILE A 113 -0.66 1.42 5.49
N PRO A 114 -1.15 2.62 5.88
CA PRO A 114 -1.56 3.65 4.93
C PRO A 114 -0.49 4.00 3.90
N GLY A 115 -0.84 3.90 2.61
CA GLY A 115 0.08 4.19 1.51
C GLY A 115 1.06 3.08 1.13
N LEU A 116 1.05 1.91 1.77
CA LEU A 116 1.81 0.75 1.30
C LEU A 116 0.94 -0.13 0.39
N VAL A 117 1.39 -0.38 -0.84
CA VAL A 117 0.80 -1.39 -1.72
C VAL A 117 1.86 -2.44 -2.02
N VAL A 118 1.49 -3.73 -1.92
CA VAL A 118 2.37 -4.84 -2.29
C VAL A 118 1.57 -5.84 -3.12
N ASP A 119 1.97 -5.99 -4.37
CA ASP A 119 1.48 -7.01 -5.28
C ASP A 119 2.53 -8.14 -5.39
N GLN A 120 2.08 -9.37 -5.44
CA GLN A 120 2.89 -10.56 -5.71
C GLN A 120 2.59 -11.05 -7.12
N TYR A 121 3.62 -11.34 -7.89
CA TYR A 121 3.58 -11.97 -9.20
C TYR A 121 4.50 -13.19 -9.17
N ALA A 122 3.93 -14.38 -9.04
CA ALA A 122 4.68 -15.60 -8.77
C ALA A 122 5.66 -15.42 -7.57
N ASN A 123 6.96 -15.49 -7.81
CA ASN A 123 8.02 -15.33 -6.79
C ASN A 123 8.55 -13.89 -6.67
N THR A 124 7.98 -12.92 -7.39
CA THR A 124 8.37 -11.51 -7.36
C THR A 124 7.36 -10.68 -6.56
N LEU A 125 7.85 -9.76 -5.74
CA LEU A 125 7.02 -8.72 -5.12
C LEU A 125 7.23 -7.38 -5.82
N VAL A 126 6.14 -6.65 -6.04
CA VAL A 126 6.16 -5.26 -6.50
C VAL A 126 5.53 -4.40 -5.42
N MET A 127 6.31 -3.47 -4.89
CA MET A 127 5.93 -2.58 -3.79
C MET A 127 5.74 -1.14 -4.30
N GLN A 128 4.75 -0.44 -3.76
CA GLN A 128 4.62 1.02 -3.90
C GLN A 128 4.53 1.64 -2.51
N LEU A 129 5.31 2.71 -2.30
CA LEU A 129 5.26 3.54 -1.10
C LEU A 129 4.65 4.88 -1.52
N LEU A 130 3.44 5.16 -1.05
CA LEU A 130 2.62 6.28 -1.54
C LEU A 130 2.32 7.32 -0.44
N SER A 131 2.82 7.10 0.77
CA SER A 131 2.68 8.02 1.91
C SER A 131 4.02 8.26 2.58
N ALA A 132 4.16 9.42 3.21
CA ALA A 132 5.35 9.76 4.00
C ALA A 132 5.68 8.73 5.09
N GLY A 133 4.65 8.17 5.74
CA GLY A 133 4.82 7.16 6.78
C GLY A 133 5.37 5.84 6.25
N ALA A 134 4.84 5.36 5.12
CA ALA A 134 5.33 4.14 4.48
C ALA A 134 6.77 4.32 3.97
N GLU A 135 7.09 5.49 3.40
CA GLU A 135 8.45 5.81 2.98
C GLU A 135 9.46 5.79 4.13
N LYS A 136 9.08 6.32 5.31
CA LYS A 136 9.98 6.37 6.46
C LYS A 136 10.40 4.98 6.95
N PHE A 137 9.52 3.98 6.83
CA PHE A 137 9.78 2.61 7.25
C PHE A 137 10.14 1.69 6.07
N ARG A 138 10.65 2.26 4.97
CA ARG A 138 10.90 1.52 3.74
C ARG A 138 11.78 0.29 3.96
N ASP A 139 12.90 0.46 4.63
CA ASP A 139 13.90 -0.60 4.75
C ASP A 139 13.38 -1.71 5.68
N GLU A 140 12.70 -1.36 6.77
CA GLU A 140 12.02 -2.32 7.65
C GLU A 140 10.92 -3.09 6.90
N ILE A 141 10.13 -2.42 6.06
CA ILE A 141 9.11 -3.07 5.23
C ILE A 141 9.76 -4.08 4.27
N ILE A 142 10.86 -3.70 3.61
CA ILE A 142 11.60 -4.59 2.70
C ILE A 142 12.10 -5.83 3.45
N ASP A 143 12.74 -5.65 4.61
CA ASP A 143 13.28 -6.74 5.40
C ASP A 143 12.18 -7.70 5.86
N ILE A 144 11.05 -7.17 6.37
CA ILE A 144 9.90 -7.99 6.78
C ILE A 144 9.34 -8.76 5.57
N LEU A 145 9.16 -8.12 4.42
CA LEU A 145 8.66 -8.80 3.22
C LEU A 145 9.60 -9.92 2.77
N ALA A 146 10.91 -9.65 2.74
CA ALA A 146 11.92 -10.63 2.35
C ALA A 146 11.94 -11.83 3.31
N GLU A 147 11.88 -11.59 4.62
CA GLU A 147 11.89 -12.64 5.65
C GLU A 147 10.64 -13.54 5.57
N HIS A 148 9.44 -12.93 5.50
CA HIS A 148 8.19 -13.68 5.64
C HIS A 148 7.69 -14.30 4.34
N LEU A 149 7.97 -13.68 3.18
CA LEU A 149 7.48 -14.16 1.88
C LEU A 149 8.55 -14.89 1.08
N LYS A 150 9.83 -14.73 1.42
CA LYS A 150 10.98 -15.34 0.75
C LYS A 150 10.91 -15.20 -0.79
N PRO A 151 10.68 -13.99 -1.33
CA PRO A 151 10.62 -13.80 -2.77
C PRO A 151 12.01 -13.97 -3.39
N GLU A 152 12.07 -14.10 -4.71
CA GLU A 152 13.34 -14.01 -5.45
C GLU A 152 13.83 -12.57 -5.55
N GLN A 153 12.89 -11.61 -5.61
CA GLN A 153 13.17 -10.19 -5.72
C GLN A 153 12.00 -9.32 -5.22
N ILE A 154 12.33 -8.11 -4.79
CA ILE A 154 11.36 -7.04 -4.51
C ILE A 154 11.70 -5.86 -5.42
N TYR A 155 10.74 -5.48 -6.24
CA TYR A 155 10.84 -4.31 -7.12
C TYR A 155 9.98 -3.17 -6.56
N GLU A 156 10.52 -1.96 -6.54
CA GLU A 156 9.76 -0.77 -6.14
C GLU A 156 9.21 -0.07 -7.39
N ARG A 157 7.90 0.22 -7.38
CA ARG A 157 7.16 1.02 -8.37
C ARG A 157 6.50 2.21 -7.71
N SER A 158 7.32 2.98 -7.00
CA SER A 158 6.96 4.26 -6.42
C SER A 158 7.12 5.40 -7.45
N ASP A 159 7.06 5.11 -8.75
CA ASP A 159 7.22 6.03 -9.88
C ASP A 159 5.93 6.80 -10.24
N VAL A 160 5.09 7.08 -9.24
CA VAL A 160 3.78 7.70 -9.44
C VAL A 160 3.75 9.15 -8.98
N GLU A 161 3.10 10.01 -9.76
CA GLU A 161 3.03 11.47 -9.51
C GLU A 161 2.43 11.82 -8.14
N ILE A 162 1.58 10.96 -7.56
CA ILE A 162 0.96 11.19 -6.26
C ILE A 162 1.99 11.36 -5.12
N ARG A 163 3.21 10.83 -5.27
CA ARG A 163 4.29 11.04 -4.30
C ARG A 163 4.74 12.50 -4.21
N LEU A 164 4.62 13.26 -5.30
CA LEU A 164 4.93 14.68 -5.30
C LEU A 164 3.98 15.45 -4.36
N LEU A 165 2.73 15.00 -4.21
CA LEU A 165 1.78 15.58 -3.26
C LEU A 165 2.18 15.33 -1.80
N GLU A 166 2.95 14.28 -1.53
CA GLU A 166 3.55 14.00 -0.23
C GLU A 166 4.93 14.67 -0.05
N GLY A 167 5.41 15.41 -1.06
CA GLY A 167 6.75 16.02 -1.04
C GLY A 167 7.88 15.03 -1.29
N MET A 168 7.59 13.86 -1.85
CA MET A 168 8.54 12.79 -2.12
C MET A 168 8.83 12.69 -3.61
N GLN A 169 10.07 12.39 -3.96
CA GLN A 169 10.42 12.11 -5.35
C GLN A 169 9.90 10.73 -5.78
N PRO A 170 9.50 10.57 -7.06
CA PRO A 170 9.26 9.26 -7.64
C PRO A 170 10.50 8.37 -7.50
N ARG A 171 10.29 7.06 -7.31
CA ARG A 171 11.36 6.07 -7.21
C ARG A 171 10.91 4.75 -7.81
N ASP A 172 11.76 4.14 -8.61
CA ASP A 172 11.62 2.77 -9.06
C ASP A 172 12.98 2.06 -9.02
N GLY A 173 12.95 0.74 -9.12
CA GLY A 173 14.16 -0.06 -9.15
C GLY A 173 14.11 -1.31 -8.27
N LEU A 174 15.14 -2.13 -8.42
CA LEU A 174 15.33 -3.31 -7.59
C LEU A 174 15.60 -2.86 -6.15
N ALA A 175 14.67 -3.19 -5.26
CA ALA A 175 14.75 -2.82 -3.85
C ALA A 175 15.43 -3.91 -3.01
N TRP A 176 15.30 -5.17 -3.42
CA TRP A 176 15.92 -6.33 -2.75
C TRP A 176 16.09 -7.50 -3.72
N GLY A 177 17.15 -8.29 -3.54
CA GLY A 177 17.51 -9.43 -4.38
C GLY A 177 18.70 -9.12 -5.31
N ASN A 178 19.10 -10.12 -6.12
CA ASN A 178 20.34 -10.06 -6.91
C ASN A 178 20.13 -10.10 -8.42
N LYS A 179 18.93 -10.45 -8.89
CA LYS A 179 18.60 -10.65 -10.30
C LYS A 179 17.29 -9.95 -10.59
N MET A 180 17.24 -9.31 -11.75
CA MET A 180 16.04 -8.65 -12.23
C MET A 180 15.49 -9.38 -13.46
N ASP A 181 14.43 -10.15 -13.26
CA ASP A 181 13.61 -10.63 -14.36
C ASP A 181 12.51 -9.58 -14.62
N HIS A 182 12.60 -8.89 -15.75
CA HIS A 182 11.67 -7.81 -16.13
C HIS A 182 10.28 -8.34 -16.43
N ALA A 183 10.22 -9.50 -17.08
CA ALA A 183 9.00 -10.13 -17.53
C ALA A 183 8.71 -11.38 -16.68
N ILE A 184 7.69 -11.28 -15.82
CA ILE A 184 7.26 -12.34 -14.93
C ILE A 184 6.09 -13.07 -15.55
N THR A 185 6.21 -14.38 -15.72
CA THR A 185 5.06 -15.21 -16.12
C THR A 185 4.24 -15.55 -14.89
N ILE A 186 2.96 -15.21 -14.92
CA ILE A 186 1.98 -15.55 -13.87
C ILE A 186 0.93 -16.52 -14.41
N SER A 187 0.28 -17.23 -13.52
CA SER A 187 -0.88 -18.09 -13.78
C SER A 187 -2.13 -17.49 -13.12
N GLU A 188 -3.24 -17.47 -13.86
CA GLU A 188 -4.57 -17.13 -13.34
C GLU A 188 -5.64 -17.90 -14.12
N ASN A 189 -6.47 -18.65 -13.40
CA ASN A 189 -7.56 -19.48 -13.96
C ASN A 189 -7.09 -20.46 -15.07
N GLY A 190 -5.87 -20.99 -14.94
CA GLY A 190 -5.27 -21.89 -15.93
C GLY A 190 -4.69 -21.20 -17.18
N LEU A 191 -4.76 -19.88 -17.25
CA LEU A 191 -4.13 -19.08 -18.30
C LEU A 191 -2.80 -18.51 -17.81
N LYS A 192 -1.86 -18.31 -18.74
CA LYS A 192 -0.57 -17.68 -18.46
C LYS A 192 -0.56 -16.25 -18.99
N TYR A 193 -0.08 -15.32 -18.17
CA TYR A 193 0.09 -13.93 -18.55
C TYR A 193 1.54 -13.52 -18.36
N LEU A 194 2.03 -12.64 -19.23
CA LEU A 194 3.34 -12.02 -19.09
C LEU A 194 3.16 -10.63 -18.46
N VAL A 195 3.80 -10.41 -17.32
CA VAL A 195 3.75 -9.17 -16.56
C VAL A 195 5.11 -8.49 -16.66
N ASP A 196 5.13 -7.30 -17.25
CA ASP A 196 6.31 -6.43 -17.19
C ASP A 196 6.25 -5.59 -15.92
N VAL A 197 7.12 -5.87 -14.96
CA VAL A 197 7.15 -5.15 -13.67
C VAL A 197 7.88 -3.80 -13.77
N THR A 198 8.60 -3.55 -14.87
CA THR A 198 9.37 -2.31 -15.11
C THR A 198 8.60 -1.27 -15.89
N GLU A 199 8.08 -1.63 -17.05
CA GLU A 199 7.44 -0.71 -17.99
C GLU A 199 5.91 -0.84 -17.96
N GLY A 200 5.38 -1.90 -17.34
CA GLY A 200 3.95 -2.11 -17.22
C GLY A 200 3.26 -1.03 -16.39
N GLN A 201 2.00 -0.73 -16.71
CA GLN A 201 1.15 0.20 -15.98
C GLN A 201 0.88 -0.27 -14.54
N LYS A 202 0.72 0.70 -13.62
CA LYS A 202 0.56 0.47 -12.17
C LYS A 202 1.76 -0.29 -11.59
N THR A 203 1.54 -1.54 -11.17
CA THR A 203 2.55 -2.46 -10.66
C THR A 203 2.93 -3.53 -11.70
N GLY A 204 2.39 -3.43 -12.92
CA GLY A 204 2.64 -4.34 -14.05
C GLY A 204 1.38 -4.97 -14.63
N PHE A 205 0.41 -5.35 -13.78
CA PHE A 205 -0.81 -6.05 -14.20
C PHE A 205 -2.03 -5.70 -13.33
N TYR A 206 -3.22 -5.80 -13.92
CA TYR A 206 -4.49 -5.48 -13.27
C TYR A 206 -5.05 -6.70 -12.53
N ILE A 207 -4.50 -7.01 -11.35
CA ILE A 207 -4.97 -8.11 -10.48
C ILE A 207 -6.44 -7.91 -10.07
N ASP A 208 -6.85 -6.65 -9.88
CA ASP A 208 -8.22 -6.25 -9.53
C ASP A 208 -9.29 -6.71 -10.55
N GLN A 209 -8.89 -7.01 -11.79
CA GLN A 209 -9.78 -7.44 -12.87
C GLN A 209 -9.95 -8.96 -12.98
N ARG A 210 -9.31 -9.79 -12.12
CA ARG A 210 -9.36 -11.27 -12.19
C ARG A 210 -10.75 -11.85 -12.39
N ARG A 211 -11.66 -11.54 -11.47
CA ARG A 211 -13.01 -12.10 -11.49
C ARG A 211 -13.81 -11.61 -12.70
N ASN A 212 -13.53 -10.39 -13.16
CA ASN A 212 -14.13 -9.85 -14.37
C ASN A 212 -13.61 -10.56 -15.62
N ARG A 213 -12.30 -10.84 -15.71
CA ARG A 213 -11.70 -11.65 -16.79
C ARG A 213 -12.33 -13.04 -16.84
N GLN A 214 -12.42 -13.71 -15.68
CA GLN A 214 -13.07 -15.02 -15.58
C GLN A 214 -14.53 -14.96 -16.05
N LYS A 215 -15.26 -13.91 -15.64
CA LYS A 215 -16.66 -13.76 -16.04
C LYS A 215 -16.81 -13.53 -17.54
N VAL A 216 -15.94 -12.71 -18.14
CA VAL A 216 -15.92 -12.49 -19.59
C VAL A 216 -15.59 -13.78 -20.31
N PHE A 217 -14.60 -14.55 -19.85
CA PHE A 217 -14.23 -15.86 -20.41
C PHE A 217 -15.44 -16.81 -20.47
N GLU A 218 -16.21 -16.92 -19.38
CA GLU A 218 -17.44 -17.74 -19.35
C GLU A 218 -18.51 -17.26 -20.34
N LEU A 219 -18.66 -15.94 -20.50
CA LEU A 219 -19.71 -15.34 -21.32
C LEU A 219 -19.34 -15.26 -22.82
N ALA A 220 -18.06 -15.32 -23.16
CA ALA A 220 -17.51 -15.13 -24.50
C ALA A 220 -17.58 -16.38 -25.39
N LYS A 221 -17.89 -17.55 -24.81
CA LYS A 221 -17.93 -18.81 -25.55
C LYS A 221 -18.82 -18.71 -26.80
N ASP A 222 -18.25 -19.11 -27.93
CA ASP A 222 -18.88 -19.13 -29.26
C ASP A 222 -19.38 -17.75 -29.76
N LYS A 223 -18.76 -16.66 -29.30
CA LYS A 223 -19.09 -15.28 -29.72
C LYS A 223 -17.91 -14.57 -30.34
N GLN A 224 -18.20 -13.53 -31.11
CA GLN A 224 -17.23 -12.52 -31.50
C GLN A 224 -17.15 -11.45 -30.42
N VAL A 225 -15.94 -11.17 -29.93
CA VAL A 225 -15.70 -10.24 -28.82
C VAL A 225 -14.78 -9.13 -29.30
N LEU A 226 -15.16 -7.88 -28.99
CA LEU A 226 -14.32 -6.71 -29.19
C LEU A 226 -13.78 -6.26 -27.83
N ASN A 227 -12.46 -6.35 -27.66
CA ASN A 227 -11.75 -5.88 -26.48
C ASN A 227 -11.13 -4.50 -26.74
N CYS A 228 -11.83 -3.43 -26.36
CA CYS A 228 -11.34 -2.06 -26.45
C CYS A 228 -10.48 -1.69 -25.23
N PHE A 229 -9.46 -0.83 -25.42
CA PHE A 229 -8.52 -0.45 -24.35
C PHE A 229 -7.86 -1.67 -23.70
N CYS A 230 -7.48 -2.64 -24.54
CA CYS A 230 -7.11 -3.98 -24.14
C CYS A 230 -5.82 -4.06 -23.31
N TYR A 231 -5.01 -2.99 -23.24
CA TYR A 231 -3.71 -2.97 -22.60
C TYR A 231 -2.84 -4.15 -23.10
N THR A 232 -2.42 -5.07 -22.23
CA THR A 232 -1.65 -6.28 -22.59
C THR A 232 -2.52 -7.46 -23.02
N GLY A 233 -3.82 -7.24 -23.28
CA GLY A 233 -4.71 -8.25 -23.84
C GLY A 233 -5.33 -9.21 -22.83
N GLY A 234 -5.37 -8.88 -21.54
CA GLY A 234 -5.83 -9.81 -20.49
C GLY A 234 -7.29 -10.31 -20.61
N PHE A 235 -8.13 -9.66 -21.43
CA PHE A 235 -9.52 -10.06 -21.69
C PHE A 235 -9.72 -10.74 -23.07
N THR A 236 -8.66 -10.87 -23.86
CA THR A 236 -8.67 -11.48 -25.20
C THR A 236 -8.42 -12.97 -25.10
#